data_AF-A0A8C3FP47-F1
#
_entry.id   AF-A0A8C3FP47-F1
#
_cell.length_a   1.000
_cell.length_b   1.000
_cell.length_c   1.000
_cell.angle_alpha   90.00
_cell.angle_beta   90.00
_cell.angle_gamma   90.00
#
_symmetry.space_group_name_H-M   'P 1'
#
loop_
_entity.id
_entity.type
_entity.pdbx_description
1 polymer ?
#
loop_
_entity_poly.entity_id
_entity_poly.type
_entity_poly.pdbx_seq_one_letter_code
_entity_poly.pdbx_strand_id
1 'polypeptide(L)'
;MARSVPLFVSLNHQLVALQTLQLLHHQQQGEDARACHPHYKLDQASPPLSTGMYGPALHDMGQGLDTARSSQAQEQLGPARPRTLAQIAVHSMLSRIVDSTSQLVSVEQTLLLPLFQEHPFPIHLKDSIQFRNICSHMALQLEGQRFDRDLHAAHQCLRTIIEKLIHSLAVFPSDLYAIAQASLRQILQNLPEM
;
A
#
# COMPACT_ATOMS: atom_id res chain seq x y z
N MET A 1 10.53 -22.39 29.20
CA MET A 1 9.71 -21.58 28.27
C MET A 1 9.84 -20.06 28.44
N ALA A 2 10.35 -19.52 29.56
CA ALA A 2 10.40 -18.06 29.80
C ALA A 2 11.47 -17.26 29.02
N ARG A 3 12.43 -17.92 28.35
CA ARG A 3 13.58 -17.23 27.74
C ARG A 3 13.22 -16.45 26.47
N SER A 4 12.19 -16.85 25.74
CA SER A 4 11.84 -16.25 24.43
C SER A 4 10.83 -15.11 24.48
N VAL A 5 10.32 -14.77 25.67
CA VAL A 5 9.22 -13.80 25.83
C VAL A 5 9.51 -12.45 25.17
N PRO A 6 10.70 -11.83 25.32
CA PRO A 6 10.94 -10.51 24.74
C PRO A 6 10.88 -10.49 23.21
N LEU A 7 11.44 -11.51 22.55
CA LEU A 7 11.39 -11.63 21.11
C LEU A 7 9.97 -11.88 20.61
N PHE A 8 9.20 -12.76 21.27
CA PHE A 8 7.80 -12.99 20.91
C PHE A 8 6.94 -11.73 21.04
N VAL A 9 7.15 -10.92 22.08
CA VAL A 9 6.42 -9.67 22.24
C VAL A 9 6.80 -8.67 21.14
N SER A 10 8.09 -8.54 20.82
CA SER A 10 8.57 -7.72 19.68
C SER A 10 7.92 -8.15 18.37
N LEU A 11 7.97 -9.45 18.07
CA LEU A 11 7.40 -10.06 16.88
C LEU A 11 5.90 -9.78 16.75
N ASN A 12 5.15 -9.90 17.84
CA ASN A 12 3.72 -9.61 17.85
C ASN A 12 3.42 -8.13 17.52
N HIS A 13 4.21 -7.20 18.03
CA HIS A 13 4.05 -5.79 17.66
C HIS A 13 4.34 -5.54 16.18
N GLN A 14 5.37 -6.17 15.62
CA GLN A 14 5.70 -6.07 14.20
C GLN A 14 4.64 -6.72 13.31
N LEU A 15 4.05 -7.85 13.72
CA LEU A 15 2.93 -8.49 13.01
C LEU A 15 1.70 -7.57 12.95
N VAL A 16 1.33 -6.93 14.06
CA VAL A 16 0.22 -5.98 14.08
C VAL A 16 0.54 -4.76 13.21
N ALA A 17 1.78 -4.27 13.26
CA ALA A 17 2.23 -3.19 12.38
C ALA A 17 2.12 -3.59 10.90
N LEU A 18 2.58 -4.79 10.54
CA LEU A 18 2.50 -5.33 9.18
C LEU A 18 1.06 -5.43 8.69
N GLN A 19 0.14 -5.97 9.50
CA GLN A 19 -1.28 -6.03 9.16
C GLN A 19 -1.86 -4.65 8.90
N THR A 20 -1.46 -3.67 9.72
CA THR A 20 -1.89 -2.27 9.58
C THR A 20 -1.37 -1.66 8.27
N LEU A 21 -0.09 -1.87 7.97
CA LEU A 21 0.55 -1.40 6.74
C LEU A 21 -0.04 -2.06 5.49
N GLN A 22 -0.35 -3.35 5.54
CA GLN A 22 -1.01 -4.07 4.45
C GLN A 22 -2.41 -3.50 4.19
N LEU A 23 -3.18 -3.19 5.24
CA LEU A 23 -4.49 -2.55 5.10
C LEU A 23 -4.36 -1.19 4.42
N LEU A 24 -3.43 -0.34 4.89
CA LEU A 24 -3.13 0.96 4.30
C LEU A 24 -2.76 0.84 2.80
N HIS A 25 -1.90 -0.12 2.47
CA HIS A 25 -1.45 -0.35 1.10
C HIS A 25 -2.62 -0.77 0.19
N HIS A 26 -3.52 -1.65 0.66
CA HIS A 26 -4.71 -2.04 -0.12
C HIS A 26 -5.72 -0.90 -0.27
N GLN A 27 -5.91 -0.08 0.77
CA GLN A 27 -6.82 1.09 0.70
C GLN A 27 -6.36 2.08 -0.38
N GLN A 28 -5.06 2.37 -0.43
CA GLN A 28 -4.50 3.25 -1.47
C GLN A 28 -4.58 2.65 -2.89
N GLN A 29 -4.60 1.32 -3.03
CA GLN A 29 -4.84 0.67 -4.32
C GLN A 29 -6.31 0.66 -4.74
N GLY A 30 -7.24 0.55 -3.79
CA GLY A 30 -8.68 0.54 -4.05
C GLY A 30 -9.23 1.89 -4.54
N GLU A 31 -8.64 2.99 -4.08
CA GLU A 31 -8.93 4.33 -4.60
C GLU A 31 -8.51 4.48 -6.08
N ASP A 32 -7.42 3.82 -6.50
CA ASP A 32 -6.96 3.84 -7.89
C ASP A 32 -7.85 3.04 -8.85
N ALA A 33 -8.43 1.92 -8.38
CA ALA A 33 -9.27 1.06 -9.23
C ALA A 33 -10.63 1.71 -9.56
N ARG A 34 -11.19 2.49 -8.63
CA ARG A 34 -12.43 3.25 -8.86
C ARG A 34 -12.28 4.36 -9.89
N ALA A 35 -11.06 4.85 -10.11
CA ALA A 35 -10.75 5.90 -11.07
C ALA A 35 -10.71 5.43 -12.54
N CYS A 36 -10.67 4.11 -12.80
CA CYS A 36 -10.31 3.56 -14.12
C CYS A 36 -11.42 2.77 -14.83
N HIS A 37 -12.71 3.01 -14.54
CA HIS A 37 -13.80 2.35 -15.27
C HIS A 37 -14.40 3.25 -16.37
N PRO A 38 -13.95 3.15 -17.64
CA PRO A 38 -14.75 3.62 -18.75
C PRO A 38 -15.94 2.67 -18.94
N HIS A 39 -17.14 3.17 -18.68
CA HIS A 39 -18.40 2.47 -18.93
C HIS A 39 -18.62 2.40 -20.44
N TYR A 40 -18.14 1.33 -21.11
CA TYR A 40 -18.53 1.09 -22.49
C TYR A 40 -20.02 0.70 -22.52
N LYS A 41 -20.87 1.59 -23.05
CA LYS A 41 -22.22 1.21 -23.46
C LYS A 41 -22.08 0.39 -24.74
N LEU A 42 -22.30 -0.93 -24.63
CA LEU A 42 -22.49 -1.80 -25.77
C LEU A 42 -23.92 -1.58 -26.30
N ASP A 43 -24.11 -0.61 -27.18
CA ASP A 43 -25.37 -0.45 -27.90
C ASP A 43 -25.41 -1.50 -29.01
N GLN A 44 -26.10 -2.60 -28.71
CA GLN A 44 -26.28 -3.74 -29.59
C GLN A 44 -27.57 -3.51 -30.38
N ALA A 45 -27.46 -3.03 -31.62
CA ALA A 45 -28.55 -3.03 -32.57
C ALA A 45 -28.04 -3.54 -33.93
N SER A 46 -28.44 -4.76 -34.28
CA SER A 46 -28.25 -5.37 -35.60
C SER A 46 -29.02 -4.61 -36.69
N PRO A 47 -28.60 -4.67 -37.97
CA PRO A 47 -29.24 -3.94 -39.06
C PRO A 47 -30.33 -4.78 -39.76
N PRO A 48 -31.28 -4.14 -40.47
CA PRO A 48 -31.93 -4.76 -41.61
C PRO A 48 -31.44 -4.17 -42.94
N LEU A 49 -31.42 -5.07 -43.91
CA LEU A 49 -31.04 -4.94 -45.30
C LEU A 49 -31.99 -4.07 -46.13
N SER A 50 -31.39 -3.42 -47.13
CA SER A 50 -31.86 -3.29 -48.52
C SER A 50 -32.86 -2.20 -48.90
N THR A 51 -32.68 -1.78 -50.16
CA THR A 51 -33.64 -1.09 -51.06
C THR A 51 -33.62 0.44 -50.90
N GLY A 52 -33.44 1.30 -51.91
CA GLY A 52 -33.49 1.21 -53.36
C GLY A 52 -33.84 2.64 -53.82
N MET A 53 -33.04 3.23 -54.70
CA MET A 53 -33.18 4.62 -55.17
C MET A 53 -34.39 4.80 -56.10
N TYR A 54 -35.37 5.66 -55.77
CA TYR A 54 -36.22 6.43 -56.71
C TYR A 54 -36.95 7.59 -55.95
N GLY A 55 -36.92 8.84 -56.47
CA GLY A 55 -37.80 9.97 -56.03
C GLY A 55 -39.18 9.93 -56.70
N PRO A 56 -40.00 11.02 -56.81
CA PRO A 56 -39.94 12.40 -56.28
C PRO A 56 -41.29 12.95 -55.69
N ALA A 57 -41.32 14.27 -55.35
CA ALA A 57 -42.46 15.23 -55.38
C ALA A 57 -43.31 15.59 -54.11
N LEU A 58 -43.18 16.89 -53.74
CA LEU A 58 -44.15 17.96 -53.36
C LEU A 58 -45.16 17.89 -52.18
N HIS A 59 -45.28 19.07 -51.53
CA HIS A 59 -46.27 19.59 -50.54
C HIS A 59 -46.09 19.03 -49.11
N ASP A 60 -46.35 19.70 -47.98
CA ASP A 60 -47.24 20.80 -47.60
C ASP A 60 -46.85 21.33 -46.18
N MET A 61 -47.43 22.45 -45.76
CA MET A 61 -47.23 23.23 -44.51
C MET A 61 -47.36 22.46 -43.16
N GLY A 62 -46.73 23.01 -42.10
CA GLY A 62 -47.20 22.75 -40.73
C GLY A 62 -46.25 23.12 -39.58
N GLN A 63 -46.42 24.34 -39.05
CA GLN A 63 -46.31 24.78 -37.64
C GLN A 63 -45.55 23.93 -36.59
N GLY A 64 -44.67 24.61 -35.86
CA GLY A 64 -44.87 24.77 -34.41
C GLY A 64 -43.92 24.05 -33.44
N LEU A 65 -43.34 24.87 -32.55
CA LEU A 65 -43.05 24.63 -31.13
C LEU A 65 -41.70 24.01 -30.70
N ASP A 66 -40.95 24.91 -30.06
CA ASP A 66 -40.25 24.73 -28.78
C ASP A 66 -38.97 23.90 -28.72
N THR A 67 -37.88 24.67 -28.83
CA THR A 67 -36.54 24.41 -28.30
C THR A 67 -36.55 23.82 -26.90
N ALA A 68 -36.25 22.52 -26.84
CA ALA A 68 -35.38 21.83 -25.90
C ALA A 68 -35.05 22.58 -24.59
N ARG A 69 -35.80 22.24 -23.52
CA ARG A 69 -35.32 22.38 -22.14
C ARG A 69 -35.40 21.02 -21.46
N SER A 70 -34.38 20.20 -21.69
CA SER A 70 -34.10 19.04 -20.85
C SER A 70 -32.75 19.27 -20.18
N SER A 71 -32.77 20.08 -19.11
CA SER A 71 -31.64 20.16 -18.18
C SER A 71 -31.75 18.96 -17.25
N GLN A 72 -31.32 17.79 -17.76
CA GLN A 72 -30.88 16.71 -16.89
C GLN A 72 -29.72 17.26 -16.07
N ALA A 73 -29.95 17.39 -14.76
CA ALA A 73 -28.88 17.51 -13.78
C ALA A 73 -28.09 16.20 -13.81
N GLN A 74 -27.19 16.09 -14.79
CA GLN A 74 -26.09 15.14 -14.75
C GLN A 74 -25.17 15.57 -13.62
N GLU A 75 -25.25 14.83 -12.52
CA GLU A 75 -24.19 14.75 -11.53
C GLU A 75 -22.85 14.65 -12.27
N GLN A 76 -22.04 15.69 -12.10
CA GLN A 76 -20.72 15.82 -12.66
C GLN A 76 -19.82 14.75 -12.05
N LEU A 77 -19.72 13.59 -12.68
CA LEU A 77 -18.62 12.67 -12.44
C LEU A 77 -17.40 13.22 -13.19
N GLY A 78 -16.64 14.07 -12.49
CA GLY A 78 -15.39 14.64 -12.99
C GLY A 78 -14.34 13.57 -13.31
N PRO A 79 -13.42 13.83 -14.26
CA PRO A 79 -12.40 12.87 -14.66
C PRO A 79 -11.41 12.58 -13.52
N ALA A 80 -11.01 11.32 -13.43
CA ALA A 80 -9.99 10.84 -12.50
C ALA A 80 -8.72 11.70 -12.57
N ARG A 81 -8.32 12.26 -11.42
CA ARG A 81 -7.12 13.09 -11.31
C ARG A 81 -5.87 12.19 -11.38
N PRO A 82 -4.92 12.46 -12.29
CA PRO A 82 -3.67 11.70 -12.36
C PRO A 82 -2.91 11.80 -11.03
N ARG A 83 -2.33 10.68 -10.56
CA ARG A 83 -1.45 10.70 -9.38
C ARG A 83 -0.27 11.64 -9.60
N THR A 84 0.03 12.44 -8.60
CA THR A 84 1.25 13.27 -8.60
C THR A 84 2.48 12.38 -8.38
N LEU A 85 3.66 12.84 -8.80
CA LEU A 85 4.92 12.14 -8.51
C LEU A 85 5.13 11.92 -7.00
N ALA A 86 4.69 12.87 -6.17
CA ALA A 86 4.72 12.74 -4.72
C ALA A 86 3.84 11.57 -4.24
N GLN A 87 2.62 11.42 -4.77
CA GLN A 87 1.76 10.28 -4.44
C GLN A 87 2.35 8.95 -4.90
N ILE A 88 3.00 8.91 -6.07
CA ILE A 88 3.70 7.71 -6.55
C ILE A 88 4.87 7.36 -5.61
N ALA A 89 5.65 8.36 -5.20
CA ALA A 89 6.76 8.17 -4.27
C ALA A 89 6.29 7.65 -2.90
N VAL A 90 5.23 8.26 -2.34
CA VAL A 90 4.61 7.85 -1.08
C VAL A 90 4.09 6.41 -1.16
N HIS A 91 3.42 6.04 -2.24
CA HIS A 91 2.92 4.67 -2.42
C HIS A 91 4.07 3.66 -2.58
N SER A 92 5.09 4.00 -3.37
CA SER A 92 6.30 3.18 -3.51
C SER A 92 6.99 2.98 -2.15
N MET A 93 7.10 4.04 -1.37
CA MET A 93 7.65 4.03 -0.02
C MET A 93 6.85 3.09 0.90
N LEU A 94 5.53 3.22 0.93
CA LEU A 94 4.65 2.35 1.72
C LEU A 94 4.82 0.88 1.32
N SER A 95 4.84 0.59 0.01
CA SER A 95 5.06 -0.76 -0.51
C SER A 95 6.40 -1.34 -0.03
N ARG A 96 7.49 -0.57 -0.10
CA ARG A 96 8.80 -1.00 0.40
C ARG A 96 8.81 -1.23 1.92
N ILE A 97 8.12 -0.40 2.69
CA ILE A 97 8.01 -0.60 4.14
C ILE A 97 7.22 -1.88 4.45
N VAL A 98 6.13 -2.16 3.72
CA VAL A 98 5.37 -3.43 3.84
C VAL A 98 6.28 -4.62 3.55
N ASP A 99 7.01 -4.59 2.44
CA ASP A 99 7.90 -5.67 2.02
C ASP A 99 9.03 -5.91 3.04
N SER A 100 9.68 -4.84 3.50
CA SER A 100 10.76 -4.92 4.48
C SER A 100 10.28 -5.38 5.85
N THR A 101 9.09 -4.95 6.28
CA THR A 101 8.47 -5.42 7.54
C THR A 101 8.11 -6.90 7.44
N SER A 102 7.56 -7.34 6.30
CA SER A 102 7.26 -8.75 6.05
C SER A 102 8.53 -9.63 6.10
N GLN A 103 9.60 -9.19 5.43
CA GLN A 103 10.90 -9.86 5.48
C GLN A 103 11.47 -9.89 6.90
N LEU A 104 11.36 -8.79 7.65
CA LEU A 104 11.82 -8.74 9.04
C LEU A 104 11.09 -9.77 9.89
N VAL A 105 9.75 -9.81 9.84
CA VAL A 105 8.95 -10.80 10.55
C VAL A 105 9.36 -12.22 10.17
N SER A 106 9.58 -12.48 8.88
CA SER A 106 10.04 -13.79 8.40
C SER A 106 11.41 -14.18 8.98
N VAL A 107 12.38 -13.25 8.98
CA VAL A 107 13.71 -13.45 9.57
C VAL A 107 13.61 -13.66 11.08
N GLU A 108 12.78 -12.88 11.78
CA GLU A 108 12.59 -13.05 13.21
C GLU A 108 12.01 -14.44 13.56
N GLN A 109 11.04 -14.94 12.77
CA GLN A 109 10.42 -16.26 12.99
C GLN A 109 11.34 -17.42 12.64
N THR A 110 12.05 -17.33 11.51
CA THR A 110 12.76 -18.47 10.92
C THR A 110 14.21 -18.56 11.40
N LEU A 111 14.87 -17.42 11.62
CA LEU A 111 16.29 -17.35 11.96
C LEU A 111 16.50 -16.88 13.40
N LEU A 112 15.89 -15.75 13.81
CA LEU A 112 16.20 -15.17 15.11
C LEU A 112 15.56 -15.94 16.26
N LEU A 113 14.35 -16.48 16.09
CA LEU A 113 13.68 -17.20 17.16
C LEU A 113 14.45 -18.46 17.61
N PRO A 114 14.93 -19.35 16.72
CA PRO A 114 15.82 -20.44 17.11
C PRO A 114 17.11 -19.93 17.78
N LEU A 115 17.77 -18.93 17.21
CA LEU A 115 19.01 -18.38 17.77
C LEU A 115 18.82 -17.81 19.17
N PHE A 116 17.69 -17.14 19.40
CA PHE A 116 17.32 -16.55 20.67
C PHE A 116 16.98 -17.59 21.75
N GLN A 117 16.44 -18.74 21.34
CA GLN A 117 16.18 -19.87 22.25
C GLN A 117 17.49 -20.48 22.75
N GLU A 118 18.49 -20.59 21.87
CA GLU A 118 19.83 -21.06 22.20
C GLU A 118 20.58 -20.03 23.07
N HIS A 119 20.69 -18.79 22.60
CA HIS A 119 21.39 -17.71 23.29
C HIS A 119 20.55 -16.42 23.23
N PRO A 120 19.89 -16.05 24.33
CA PRO A 120 19.15 -14.79 24.40
C PRO A 120 20.09 -13.59 24.19
N PHE A 121 19.70 -12.68 23.31
CA PHE A 121 20.39 -11.42 23.07
C PHE A 121 19.47 -10.22 23.38
N PRO A 122 19.99 -8.98 23.46
CA PRO A 122 19.15 -7.82 23.72
C PRO A 122 18.09 -7.63 22.62
N ILE A 123 16.83 -7.40 23.00
CA ILE A 123 15.74 -7.00 22.10
C ILE A 123 15.22 -5.65 22.53
N HIS A 124 15.22 -4.68 21.61
CA HIS A 124 14.76 -3.32 21.88
C HIS A 124 13.25 -3.20 21.66
N LEU A 125 12.48 -3.81 22.56
CA LEU A 125 11.02 -3.87 22.49
C LEU A 125 10.34 -2.50 22.32
N LYS A 126 10.91 -1.44 22.91
CA LYS A 126 10.40 -0.07 22.80
C LYS A 126 10.26 0.37 21.33
N ASP A 127 11.20 -0.03 20.48
CA ASP A 127 11.20 0.36 19.07
C ASP A 127 10.09 -0.37 18.31
N SER A 128 9.88 -1.67 18.55
CA SER A 128 8.77 -2.43 17.95
C SER A 128 7.39 -1.90 18.37
N ILE A 129 7.24 -1.47 19.65
CA ILE A 129 6.02 -0.80 20.12
C ILE A 129 5.83 0.54 19.42
N GLN A 130 6.89 1.34 19.32
CA GLN A 130 6.85 2.63 18.64
C GLN A 130 6.47 2.47 17.17
N PHE A 131 7.07 1.50 16.48
CA PHE A 131 6.76 1.19 15.09
C PHE A 131 5.29 0.85 14.88
N ARG A 132 4.73 -0.04 15.71
CA ARG A 132 3.29 -0.36 15.71
C ARG A 132 2.44 0.88 15.92
N ASN A 133 2.80 1.73 16.88
CA ASN A 133 2.01 2.91 17.21
C ASN A 133 2.02 3.90 16.04
N ILE A 134 3.17 4.12 15.39
CA ILE A 134 3.26 4.95 14.18
C ILE A 134 2.37 4.38 13.07
N CYS A 135 2.41 3.07 12.82
CA CYS A 135 1.54 2.44 11.82
C CYS A 135 0.05 2.62 12.15
N SER A 136 -0.31 2.51 13.43
CA SER A 136 -1.68 2.76 13.90
C SER A 136 -2.08 4.23 13.70
N HIS A 137 -1.18 5.18 13.94
CA HIS A 137 -1.41 6.60 13.69
C HIS A 137 -1.60 6.90 12.20
N MET A 138 -0.84 6.24 11.31
CA MET A 138 -1.05 6.35 9.86
C MET A 138 -2.43 5.83 9.45
N ALA A 139 -2.89 4.70 10.02
CA ALA A 139 -4.21 4.16 9.72
C ALA A 139 -5.38 5.09 10.11
N LEU A 140 -5.17 5.98 11.08
CA LEU A 140 -6.14 7.01 11.46
C LEU A 140 -6.06 8.26 10.57
N GLN A 141 -5.03 8.40 9.74
CA GLN A 141 -4.71 9.60 8.96
C GLN A 141 -4.40 9.21 7.51
N LEU A 142 -5.45 8.96 6.72
CA LEU A 142 -5.30 8.42 5.37
C LEU A 142 -4.75 9.42 4.34
N GLU A 143 -4.70 10.72 4.65
CA GLU A 143 -4.32 11.74 3.67
C GLU A 143 -3.47 12.89 4.24
N GLY A 144 -2.62 13.43 3.38
CA GLY A 144 -1.91 14.69 3.56
C GLY A 144 -0.55 14.59 4.25
N GLN A 145 0.04 15.75 4.54
CA GLN A 145 1.42 15.88 5.03
C GLN A 145 1.69 15.11 6.33
N ARG A 146 0.67 14.82 7.14
CA ARG A 146 0.81 14.03 8.36
C ARG A 146 1.04 12.55 8.06
N PHE A 147 0.36 12.00 7.05
CA PHE A 147 0.62 10.64 6.58
C PHE A 147 2.06 10.52 6.10
N ASP A 148 2.54 11.45 5.27
CA ASP A 148 3.91 11.45 4.75
C ASP A 148 4.96 11.49 5.87
N ARG A 149 4.72 12.33 6.90
CA ARG A 149 5.60 12.44 8.07
C ARG A 149 5.60 11.14 8.88
N ASP A 150 4.43 10.57 9.14
CA ASP A 150 4.30 9.35 9.92
C ASP A 150 4.86 8.14 9.14
N LEU A 151 4.76 8.14 7.80
CA LEU A 151 5.39 7.16 6.91
C LEU A 151 6.93 7.25 6.96
N HIS A 152 7.46 8.48 6.93
CA HIS A 152 8.88 8.72 7.14
C HIS A 152 9.33 8.25 8.53
N ALA A 153 8.55 8.53 9.58
CA ALA A 153 8.84 8.07 10.93
C ALA A 153 8.81 6.54 11.04
N ALA A 154 7.86 5.87 10.36
CA ALA A 154 7.78 4.42 10.31
C ALA A 154 9.03 3.82 9.66
N HIS A 155 9.48 4.41 8.54
CA HIS A 155 10.73 4.03 7.89
C HIS A 155 11.94 4.12 8.81
N GLN A 156 12.15 5.27 9.46
CA GLN A 156 13.29 5.46 10.37
C GLN A 156 13.24 4.50 11.57
N CYS A 157 12.04 4.25 12.09
CA CYS A 157 11.84 3.33 13.19
C CYS A 157 12.17 1.88 12.78
N LEU A 158 11.70 1.43 11.61
CA LEU A 158 12.01 0.11 11.06
C LEU A 158 13.52 -0.06 10.83
N ARG A 159 14.17 0.96 10.26
CA ARG A 159 15.62 0.99 10.07
C ARG A 159 16.36 0.79 11.41
N THR A 160 15.95 1.54 12.43
CA THR A 160 16.53 1.48 13.78
C THR A 160 16.39 0.09 14.40
N ILE A 161 15.23 -0.56 14.25
CA ILE A 161 14.99 -1.92 14.75
C ILE A 161 15.99 -2.89 14.12
N ILE A 162 16.11 -2.85 12.78
CA ILE A 162 17.00 -3.75 12.03
C ILE A 162 18.47 -3.51 12.41
N GLU A 163 18.90 -2.26 12.50
CA GLU A 163 20.26 -1.91 12.90
C GLU A 163 20.57 -2.44 14.31
N LYS A 164 19.68 -2.23 15.28
CA LYS A 164 19.88 -2.72 16.65
C LYS A 164 19.90 -4.24 16.74
N LEU A 165 19.11 -4.93 15.92
CA LEU A 165 19.18 -6.40 15.81
C LEU A 165 20.53 -6.84 15.26
N ILE A 166 21.04 -6.21 14.19
CA ILE A 166 22.38 -6.53 13.64
C ILE A 166 23.46 -6.33 14.72
N HIS A 167 23.43 -5.21 15.44
CA HIS A 167 24.39 -4.93 16.51
C HIS A 167 24.30 -5.96 17.65
N SER A 168 23.09 -6.39 18.01
CA SER A 168 22.87 -7.40 19.04
C SER A 168 23.41 -8.77 18.63
N LEU A 169 23.41 -9.10 17.33
CA LEU A 169 23.93 -10.35 16.80
C LEU A 169 25.45 -10.31 16.55
N ALA A 170 26.05 -9.12 16.40
CA ALA A 170 27.47 -8.94 16.05
C ALA A 170 28.44 -9.51 17.09
N VAL A 171 28.01 -9.71 18.33
CA VAL A 171 28.83 -10.24 19.42
C VAL A 171 29.01 -11.77 19.35
N PHE A 172 28.28 -12.47 18.48
CA PHE A 172 28.29 -13.93 18.40
C PHE A 172 29.11 -14.43 17.20
N PRO A 173 30.13 -15.28 17.39
CA PRO A 173 31.07 -15.68 16.34
C PRO A 173 30.61 -16.89 15.49
N SER A 174 29.32 -17.20 15.42
CA SER A 174 28.81 -18.40 14.72
C SER A 174 28.23 -18.07 13.34
N ASP A 175 28.43 -18.97 12.38
CA ASP A 175 27.94 -18.84 10.99
C ASP A 175 26.42 -18.62 10.91
N LEU A 176 25.65 -19.21 11.82
CA LEU A 176 24.19 -19.00 11.86
C LEU A 176 23.83 -17.55 12.18
N TYR A 177 24.59 -16.89 13.06
CA TYR A 177 24.44 -15.46 13.35
C TYR A 177 24.91 -14.60 12.18
N ALA A 178 25.94 -15.03 11.46
CA ALA A 178 26.38 -14.35 10.25
C ALA A 178 25.31 -14.39 9.15
N ILE A 179 24.63 -15.53 8.97
CA ILE A 179 23.48 -15.67 8.06
C ILE A 179 22.35 -14.74 8.47
N ALA A 180 21.95 -14.75 9.75
CA ALA A 180 20.90 -13.87 10.26
C ALA A 180 21.24 -12.38 10.07
N GLN A 181 22.49 -11.98 10.34
CA GLN A 181 22.97 -10.63 10.10
C GLN A 181 22.96 -10.27 8.60
N ALA A 182 23.36 -11.18 7.72
CA ALA A 182 23.32 -10.97 6.29
C ALA A 182 21.88 -10.75 5.79
N SER A 183 20.92 -11.56 6.26
CA SER A 183 19.50 -11.37 5.96
C SER A 183 18.97 -10.02 6.45
N LEU A 184 19.31 -9.61 7.68
CA LEU A 184 18.93 -8.29 8.20
C LEU A 184 19.56 -7.13 7.39
N ARG A 185 20.82 -7.26 7.00
CA ARG A 185 21.50 -6.27 6.13
C ARG A 185 20.86 -6.20 4.75
N GLN A 186 20.40 -7.31 4.20
CA GLN A 186 19.68 -7.32 2.93
C GLN A 186 18.36 -6.55 3.05
N ILE A 187 17.60 -6.73 4.14
CA ILE A 187 16.39 -5.94 4.39
C ILE A 187 16.73 -4.45 4.48
N LEU A 188 17.82 -4.11 5.17
CA LEU A 188 18.28 -2.72 5.29
C LEU A 188 18.66 -2.10 3.94
N GLN A 189 19.26 -2.86 3.03
CA GLN A 189 19.60 -2.40 1.67
C GLN A 189 18.37 -2.22 0.78
N ASN A 190 17.30 -2.98 1.04
CA ASN A 190 16.04 -2.87 0.31
C ASN A 190 15.16 -1.72 0.82
N LEU A 191 15.49 -1.12 1.97
CA LEU A 191 14.84 0.08 2.46
C LEU A 191 15.32 1.29 1.64
N PRO A 192 14.41 2.16 1.18
CA PRO A 192 14.77 3.32 0.37
C PRO A 192 15.64 4.30 1.17
N GLU A 193 16.78 4.70 0.60
CA GLU A 193 17.52 5.87 1.09
C GLU A 193 16.70 7.13 0.77
N MET A 194 16.41 7.94 1.79
CA MET A 194 15.70 9.21 1.67
C MET A 194 16.63 10.37 2.01
#